data_AF-A0A850BYG5-F1
#
_entry.id   AF-A0A850BYG5-F1
#
_cell.length_a   1.000
_cell.length_b   1.000
_cell.length_c   1.000
_cell.angle_alpha   90.00
_cell.angle_beta   90.00
_cell.angle_gamma   90.00
#
_symmetry.space_group_name_H-M   'P 1'
#
loop_
_entity.id
_entity.type
_entity.pdbx_description
1 polymer ?
#
loop_
_entity_poly.entity_id
_entity_poly.type
_entity_poly.pdbx_seq_one_letter_code
_entity_poly.pdbx_strand_id
1 'polypeptide(L)'
;MLIANEGNCFVGYLLISLVIYLCAGYVYRVNARRKVDDPEKRDYHPAAVPLSLMWFLLVPMMVIYFVLRALAYGLFLVLFTVALVVFRKPFLLVWLMKAATKIGTLLLEANTFLIRLFFPKPKPAPV
;
A
#
# COMPACT_ATOMS: atom_id res chain seq x y z
N MET A 1 17.34 -21.47 18.07
CA MET A 1 16.39 -22.22 17.22
C MET A 1 16.14 -21.54 15.85
N LEU A 2 16.26 -20.22 15.72
CA LEU A 2 16.14 -19.49 14.43
C LEU A 2 17.25 -19.83 13.41
N ILE A 3 18.50 -20.02 13.86
CA ILE A 3 19.66 -20.25 12.96
C ILE A 3 19.58 -21.60 12.21
N ALA A 4 18.97 -22.64 12.81
CA ALA A 4 18.82 -23.95 12.17
C ALA A 4 17.81 -23.94 11.02
N ASN A 5 16.86 -22.99 11.02
CA ASN A 5 15.81 -22.91 10.01
C ASN A 5 16.26 -22.12 8.77
N GLU A 6 17.17 -21.14 8.94
CA GLU A 6 17.73 -20.35 7.83
C GLU A 6 18.62 -21.20 6.92
N GLY A 7 19.41 -22.12 7.48
CA GLY A 7 20.20 -23.07 6.70
C GLY A 7 19.34 -24.00 5.84
N ASN A 8 18.20 -24.45 6.35
CA ASN A 8 17.27 -25.32 5.61
C ASN A 8 16.59 -24.61 4.44
N CYS A 9 16.22 -23.33 4.60
CA CYS A 9 15.68 -22.54 3.49
C CYS A 9 16.72 -22.34 2.38
N PHE A 10 17.97 -22.04 2.73
CA PHE A 10 19.04 -21.86 1.75
C PHE A 10 19.35 -23.16 0.99
N VAL A 11 19.43 -24.28 1.70
CA VAL A 11 19.63 -25.61 1.09
C VAL A 11 18.45 -26.00 0.20
N GLY A 12 17.21 -25.77 0.65
CA GLY A 12 16.01 -25.99 -0.17
C GLY A 12 16.01 -25.16 -1.45
N TYR A 13 16.44 -23.90 -1.36
CA TYR A 13 16.55 -22.99 -2.50
C TYR A 13 17.60 -23.47 -3.53
N LEU A 14 18.76 -23.94 -3.06
CA LEU A 14 19.78 -24.54 -3.90
C LEU A 14 19.30 -25.83 -4.56
N LEU A 15 18.58 -26.69 -3.83
CA LEU A 15 18.03 -27.93 -4.38
C LEU A 15 16.99 -27.66 -5.47
N ILE A 16 16.06 -26.74 -5.25
CA ILE A 16 15.09 -26.33 -6.27
C ILE A 16 15.83 -25.73 -7.48
N SER A 17 16.89 -24.96 -7.26
CA SER A 17 17.68 -24.32 -8.33
C SER A 17 18.32 -25.38 -9.22
N LEU A 18 18.93 -26.38 -8.58
CA LEU A 18 19.56 -27.50 -9.24
C LEU A 18 18.54 -28.30 -10.05
N VAL A 19 17.38 -28.60 -9.47
CA VAL A 19 16.30 -29.35 -10.16
C VAL A 19 15.82 -28.58 -11.39
N ILE A 20 15.51 -27.29 -11.27
CA ILE A 20 15.07 -26.46 -12.40
C ILE A 20 16.13 -26.43 -13.51
N TYR A 21 17.40 -26.22 -13.13
CA TYR A 21 18.51 -26.17 -14.08
C TYR A 21 18.69 -27.50 -14.82
N LEU A 22 18.63 -28.62 -14.10
CA LEU A 22 18.73 -29.96 -14.68
C LEU A 22 17.55 -30.26 -15.61
N CYS A 23 16.33 -29.91 -15.23
CA CYS A 23 15.14 -30.08 -16.07
C CYS A 23 15.24 -29.22 -17.35
N ALA A 24 15.60 -27.95 -17.23
CA ALA A 24 15.76 -27.04 -18.37
C ALA A 24 16.87 -27.53 -19.32
N GLY A 25 18.02 -27.94 -18.78
CA GLY A 25 19.13 -28.49 -19.55
C GLY A 25 18.78 -29.83 -20.22
N TYR A 26 18.02 -30.69 -19.55
CA TYR A 26 17.55 -31.96 -20.12
C TYR A 26 16.61 -31.73 -21.30
N VAL A 27 15.60 -30.88 -21.14
CA VAL A 27 14.65 -30.54 -22.22
C VAL A 27 15.38 -29.91 -23.39
N TYR A 28 16.33 -29.00 -23.15
CA TYR A 28 17.16 -28.40 -24.19
C TYR A 28 17.94 -29.47 -24.97
N ARG A 29 18.57 -30.43 -24.27
CA ARG A 29 19.33 -31.52 -24.88
C ARG A 29 18.47 -32.48 -25.69
N VAL A 30 17.28 -32.83 -25.19
CA VAL A 30 16.32 -33.70 -25.91
C VAL A 30 15.84 -32.99 -27.18
N ASN A 31 15.47 -31.72 -27.07
CA ASN A 31 14.98 -30.94 -28.20
C ASN A 31 16.07 -30.73 -29.27
N ALA A 32 17.33 -30.52 -28.87
CA ALA A 32 18.47 -30.40 -29.80
C ALA A 32 18.70 -31.68 -30.64
N ARG A 33 18.28 -32.84 -30.14
CA ARG A 33 18.39 -34.14 -30.85
C ARG A 33 17.20 -34.44 -31.76
N ARG A 34 16.13 -33.64 -31.73
CA ARG A 34 14.95 -33.83 -32.59
C ARG A 34 15.28 -33.47 -34.05
N LYS A 35 14.72 -34.23 -34.98
CA LYS A 35 14.82 -33.97 -36.42
C LYS A 35 14.16 -32.64 -36.76
N VAL A 36 14.59 -32.00 -37.85
CA VAL A 36 14.07 -30.69 -38.26
C VAL A 36 12.57 -30.74 -38.58
N ASP A 37 12.09 -31.88 -39.09
CA ASP A 37 10.70 -32.08 -39.48
C ASP A 37 9.77 -32.52 -38.34
N ASP A 38 10.29 -32.62 -37.11
CA ASP A 38 9.49 -33.00 -35.94
C ASP A 38 8.59 -31.83 -35.51
N PRO A 39 7.25 -31.97 -35.51
CA PRO A 39 6.33 -30.89 -35.15
C PRO A 39 6.49 -30.40 -33.70
N GLU A 40 7.11 -31.19 -32.83
CA GLU A 40 7.39 -30.78 -31.45
C GLU A 40 8.76 -30.11 -31.27
N LYS A 41 9.56 -29.94 -32.33
CA LYS A 41 10.85 -29.24 -32.23
C LYS A 41 10.61 -27.75 -32.02
N ARG A 42 11.25 -27.20 -31.00
CA ARG A 42 11.21 -25.76 -30.68
C ARG A 42 12.59 -25.16 -30.84
N ASP A 43 12.71 -23.98 -31.42
CA ASP A 43 13.99 -23.27 -31.45
C ASP A 43 14.23 -22.56 -30.12
N TYR A 44 14.87 -23.26 -29.19
CA TYR A 44 15.32 -22.69 -27.93
C TYR A 44 16.70 -22.05 -28.08
N HIS A 45 16.85 -20.81 -27.62
CA HIS A 45 18.16 -20.16 -27.54
C HIS A 45 19.01 -20.83 -26.44
N PRO A 46 20.32 -21.07 -26.63
CA PRO A 46 21.19 -21.68 -25.60
C PRO A 46 21.22 -20.91 -24.28
N ALA A 47 20.99 -19.59 -24.33
CA ALA A 47 20.86 -18.74 -23.15
C ALA A 47 19.61 -19.05 -22.30
N ALA A 48 18.62 -19.77 -22.80
CA ALA A 48 17.40 -20.10 -22.05
C ALA A 48 17.68 -21.00 -20.83
N VAL A 49 18.70 -21.86 -20.90
CA VAL A 49 19.09 -22.74 -19.79
C VAL A 49 19.63 -21.95 -18.60
N PRO A 50 20.64 -21.08 -18.73
CA PRO A 50 21.07 -20.24 -17.62
C PRO A 50 20.02 -19.19 -17.22
N LEU A 51 19.19 -18.70 -18.15
CA LEU A 51 18.09 -17.79 -17.82
C LEU A 51 17.01 -18.44 -16.94
N SER A 52 16.88 -19.77 -16.96
CA SER A 52 15.97 -20.47 -16.05
C SER A 52 16.32 -20.23 -14.57
N LEU A 53 17.57 -19.85 -14.26
CA LEU A 53 18.02 -19.44 -12.92
C LEU A 53 17.65 -17.99 -12.56
N MET A 54 16.96 -17.24 -13.43
CA MET A 54 16.54 -15.86 -13.14
C MET A 54 15.57 -15.79 -11.95
N TRP A 55 14.94 -16.90 -11.58
CA TRP A 55 14.17 -17.00 -10.34
C TRP A 55 15.03 -16.75 -9.08
N PHE A 56 16.36 -16.87 -9.16
CA PHE A 56 17.30 -16.48 -8.10
C PHE A 56 17.20 -14.99 -7.76
N LEU A 57 16.80 -14.14 -8.72
CA LEU A 57 16.59 -12.70 -8.49
C LEU A 57 15.29 -12.40 -7.74
N LEU A 58 14.33 -13.32 -7.64
CA LEU A 58 13.06 -13.05 -6.94
C LEU A 58 13.28 -12.82 -5.44
N VAL A 59 14.22 -13.52 -4.82
CA VAL A 59 14.52 -13.38 -3.38
C VAL A 59 15.04 -11.97 -3.04
N PRO A 60 16.13 -11.47 -3.65
CA PRO A 60 16.58 -10.10 -3.37
C PRO A 60 15.53 -9.06 -3.75
N MET A 61 14.75 -9.29 -4.81
CA MET A 61 13.65 -8.39 -5.18
C MET A 61 12.56 -8.32 -4.10
N MET A 62 12.20 -9.45 -3.49
CA MET A 62 11.27 -9.53 -2.37
C MET A 62 11.82 -8.82 -1.13
N VAL A 63 13.11 -8.99 -0.82
CA VAL A 63 13.78 -8.30 0.29
C VAL A 63 13.75 -6.79 0.08
N ILE A 64 14.11 -6.32 -1.11
CA ILE A 64 14.05 -4.89 -1.46
C ILE A 64 12.62 -4.36 -1.32
N TYR A 65 11.63 -5.10 -1.82
CA TYR A 65 10.21 -4.74 -1.69
C TYR A 65 9.76 -4.65 -0.23
N PHE A 66 10.19 -5.59 0.61
CA PHE A 66 9.90 -5.59 2.04
C PHE A 66 10.51 -4.36 2.73
N VAL A 67 11.78 -4.07 2.45
CA VAL A 67 12.48 -2.89 2.99
C VAL A 67 11.77 -1.60 2.55
N LEU A 68 11.39 -1.48 1.27
CA LEU A 68 10.64 -0.33 0.77
C LEU A 68 9.30 -0.14 1.48
N ARG A 69 8.56 -1.23 1.71
CA ARG A 69 7.31 -1.18 2.49
C ARG A 69 7.56 -0.74 3.92
N ALA A 70 8.57 -1.29 4.59
CA ALA A 70 8.92 -0.88 5.95
C ALA A 70 9.29 0.60 6.03
N LEU A 71 10.04 1.10 5.05
CA LEU A 71 10.42 2.51 4.94
C LEU A 71 9.18 3.41 4.74
N ALA A 72 8.26 3.00 3.86
CA ALA A 72 7.01 3.71 3.64
C ALA A 72 6.13 3.77 4.90
N TYR A 73 6.08 2.68 5.68
CA TYR A 73 5.42 2.66 6.98
C TYR A 73 6.09 3.60 8.00
N GLY A 74 7.42 3.62 8.04
CA GLY A 74 8.17 4.57 8.87
C GLY A 74 7.86 6.02 8.51
N LEU A 75 7.88 6.34 7.21
CA LEU A 75 7.52 7.66 6.70
C LEU A 75 6.06 8.03 7.07
N PHE A 76 5.13 7.08 6.91
CA PHE A 76 3.73 7.28 7.28
C PHE A 76 3.57 7.61 8.76
N LEU A 77 4.27 6.91 9.66
CA LEU A 77 4.23 7.18 11.10
C LEU A 77 4.78 8.56 11.45
N VAL A 78 5.86 8.99 10.80
CA VAL A 78 6.41 10.34 11.00
C VAL A 78 5.42 11.40 10.54
N LEU A 79 4.85 11.27 9.34
CA LEU A 79 3.85 12.19 8.81
C LEU A 79 2.60 12.23 9.69
N PHE A 80 2.15 11.07 10.17
CA PHE A 80 1.02 10.97 11.09
C PHE A 80 1.29 11.68 12.42
N THR A 81 2.50 11.51 12.97
CA THR A 81 2.92 12.20 14.19
C THR A 81 2.95 13.72 13.99
N VAL A 82 3.51 14.20 12.87
CA VAL A 82 3.50 15.63 12.52
C VAL A 82 2.07 16.14 12.37
N ALA A 83 1.20 15.39 11.69
CA ALA A 83 -0.21 15.73 11.56
C ALA A 83 -0.87 15.89 12.94
N LEU A 84 -0.67 14.94 13.85
CA LEU A 84 -1.20 15.03 15.23
C LEU A 84 -0.67 16.26 15.97
N VAL A 85 0.61 16.62 15.82
CA VAL A 85 1.19 17.83 16.44
C VAL A 85 0.54 19.10 15.87
N VAL A 86 0.25 19.15 14.57
CA VAL A 86 -0.46 20.27 13.94
C VAL A 86 -1.91 20.34 14.44
N PHE A 87 -2.61 19.21 14.51
CA PHE A 87 -3.97 19.10 15.05
C PHE A 87 -4.05 19.42 16.55
N ARG A 88 -2.95 19.24 17.30
CA ARG A 88 -2.89 19.58 18.74
C ARG A 88 -3.11 21.07 19.00
N LYS A 89 -2.81 21.96 18.06
CA LYS A 89 -3.12 23.37 18.25
C LYS A 89 -4.64 23.58 18.15
N PRO A 90 -5.28 24.24 19.13
CA PRO A 90 -6.74 24.43 19.18
C PRO A 90 -7.26 25.37 18.08
N PHE A 91 -6.48 25.65 17.04
CA PHE A 91 -6.85 26.51 15.92
C PHE A 91 -8.11 26.01 15.22
N LEU A 92 -8.22 24.70 14.97
CA LEU A 92 -9.42 24.11 14.34
C LEU A 92 -10.63 24.16 15.27
N LEU A 93 -10.46 23.94 16.58
CA LEU A 93 -11.55 24.03 17.55
C LEU A 93 -12.04 25.47 17.70
N VAL A 94 -11.14 26.45 17.75
CA VAL A 94 -11.48 27.88 17.81
C VAL A 94 -12.15 28.32 16.50
N TRP A 95 -11.67 27.84 15.35
CA TRP A 95 -12.28 28.13 14.05
C TRP A 95 -13.68 27.50 13.94
N LEU A 96 -13.84 26.24 14.36
CA LEU A 96 -15.11 25.53 14.38
C LEU A 96 -16.10 26.23 15.32
N MET A 97 -15.65 26.66 16.50
CA MET A 97 -16.48 27.41 17.44
C MET A 97 -16.93 28.74 16.83
N LYS A 98 -16.05 29.49 16.14
CA LYS A 98 -16.43 30.70 15.41
C LYS A 98 -17.43 30.43 14.28
N ALA A 99 -17.27 29.34 13.54
CA ALA A 99 -18.19 28.95 12.46
C ALA A 99 -19.56 28.55 13.03
N ALA A 100 -19.58 27.74 14.09
CA ALA A 100 -20.79 27.32 14.78
C ALA A 100 -21.56 28.52 15.36
N THR A 101 -20.86 29.46 16.00
CA THR A 101 -21.50 30.68 16.51
C THR A 101 -22.11 31.49 15.38
N LYS A 102 -21.40 31.73 14.27
CA LYS A 102 -21.95 32.48 13.12
C LYS A 102 -23.21 31.86 12.54
N ILE A 103 -23.19 30.54 12.32
CA ILE A 103 -24.36 29.82 11.79
C ILE A 103 -25.51 29.85 12.80
N GLY A 104 -25.22 29.63 14.08
CA GLY A 104 -26.21 29.67 15.15
C GLY A 104 -26.87 31.04 15.30
N THR A 105 -26.11 32.13 15.20
CA THR A 105 -26.65 33.50 15.27
C THR A 105 -27.54 33.80 14.07
N LEU A 106 -27.12 33.44 12.86
CA LEU A 106 -27.93 33.58 11.64
C LEU A 106 -29.24 32.80 11.74
N LEU A 107 -29.20 31.57 12.24
CA LEU A 107 -30.38 30.72 12.41
C LEU A 107 -31.34 31.30 13.46
N LEU A 108 -30.81 31.79 14.59
CA LEU A 108 -31.61 32.45 15.64
C LEU A 108 -32.27 33.73 15.12
N GLU A 109 -31.55 34.52 14.33
CA GLU A 109 -32.06 35.76 13.76
C GLU A 109 -33.16 35.48 12.75
N ALA A 110 -32.96 34.49 11.86
CA ALA A 110 -33.99 34.04 10.92
C ALA A 110 -35.24 33.50 11.63
N ASN A 111 -35.08 32.68 12.68
CA ASN A 111 -36.21 32.19 13.47
C ASN A 111 -36.92 33.32 14.23
N THR A 112 -36.17 34.27 14.79
CA THR A 112 -36.75 35.43 15.47
C THR A 112 -37.52 36.31 14.48
N PHE A 113 -37.03 36.44 13.25
CA PHE A 113 -37.71 37.15 12.17
C PHE A 113 -39.01 36.45 11.77
N LEU A 114 -38.98 35.12 11.59
CA LEU A 114 -40.16 34.31 11.33
C LEU A 114 -41.19 34.43 12.46
N ILE A 115 -40.77 34.28 13.73
CA ILE A 115 -41.67 34.41 14.88
C ILE A 115 -42.28 35.81 14.93
N ARG A 116 -41.51 36.87 14.69
CA ARG A 116 -42.05 38.25 14.67
C ARG A 116 -43.05 38.50 13.54
N LEU A 117 -42.94 37.77 12.43
CA LEU A 117 -43.89 37.85 11.31
C LEU A 117 -45.27 37.29 11.71
N PHE A 118 -45.30 36.24 12.52
CA PHE A 118 -46.54 35.58 12.95
C PHE A 118 -47.04 36.03 14.33
N PHE A 119 -46.15 36.52 15.20
CA PHE A 119 -46.44 36.96 16.57
C PHE A 119 -45.77 38.32 16.82
N PRO A 120 -46.49 39.43 16.61
CA PRO A 120 -45.96 40.76 16.89
C PRO A 120 -45.58 40.88 18.36
N LYS A 121 -44.40 41.47 18.61
CA LYS A 121 -43.76 41.62 19.92
C LYS A 121 -44.80 42.09 20.97
N PRO A 122 -44.96 41.39 22.12
CA PRO A 122 -45.73 41.95 23.22
C PRO A 122 -45.05 43.26 23.66
N LYS A 123 -45.84 44.32 23.82
CA LYS A 123 -45.40 45.61 24.35
C LYS A 123 -44.70 45.34 25.69
N PRO A 124 -43.45 45.81 25.90
CA PRO A 124 -42.86 45.70 27.23
C PRO A 124 -43.78 46.42 28.22
N ALA A 125 -44.10 45.75 29.32
CA ALA A 125 -44.87 46.35 30.40
C ALA A 125 -44.13 47.61 30.87
N PRO A 126 -44.85 48.74 31.06
CA PRO A 126 -44.23 49.90 31.69
C PRO A 126 -43.76 49.49 33.09
N VAL A 127 -42.50 49.83 33.38
CA VAL A 127 -41.88 49.67 34.70
C VAL A 127 -42.61 50.55 35.71
#